data_AF-A0A6N9C2Y4-F1
#
_entry.id   AF-A0A6N9C2Y4-F1
#
_cell.length_a   1.000
_cell.length_b   1.000
_cell.length_c   1.000
_cell.angle_alpha   90.00
_cell.angle_beta   90.00
_cell.angle_gamma   90.00
#
_symmetry.space_group_name_H-M   'P 1'
#
loop_
_entity.id
_entity.type
_entity.pdbx_description
1 polymer ?
#
loop_
_entity_poly.entity_id
_entity_poly.type
_entity_poly.pdbx_seq_one_letter_code
_entity_poly.pdbx_strand_id
1 'polypeptide(L)'
;MIGVTATGVDYGVIGNATLTADFASETLDVAFTDVHRSPGLLATDGDLPVPLADMRFDDVPMSSDGLIEDERAGEFNILGHWYGPNHVEAGGIFEHYGRDISGSFGASRQ
;
A
#
# COMPACT_ATOMS: atom_id res chain seq x y z
N MET A 1 27.11 19.46 27.32
CA MET A 1 26.57 18.12 26.99
C MET A 1 25.09 18.33 26.70
N ILE A 2 24.69 18.29 25.42
CA ILE A 2 23.29 18.46 25.02
C ILE A 2 22.75 17.04 24.78
N GLY A 3 21.88 16.56 25.66
CA GLY A 3 21.14 15.33 25.45
C GLY A 3 19.97 15.63 24.52
N VAL A 4 20.01 15.08 23.30
CA VAL A 4 18.85 15.08 22.39
C VAL A 4 18.14 13.76 22.61
N THR A 5 16.95 13.81 23.23
CA THR A 5 16.03 12.67 23.29
C THR A 5 15.17 12.71 22.03
N ALA A 6 15.45 11.84 21.06
CA ALA A 6 14.53 11.62 19.94
C ALA A 6 13.40 10.71 20.44
N THR A 7 12.17 11.22 20.50
CA THR A 7 10.97 10.44 20.89
C THR A 7 10.20 9.87 19.70
N GLY A 8 10.79 9.85 18.50
CA GLY A 8 10.21 9.25 17.31
C GLY A 8 10.69 7.81 17.15
N VAL A 9 9.88 6.84 17.59
CA VAL A 9 10.00 5.47 17.08
C VAL A 9 9.35 5.46 15.71
N ASP A 10 10.16 5.27 14.68
CA ASP A 10 9.69 5.03 13.32
C ASP A 10 9.05 3.63 13.28
N TYR A 11 7.77 3.59 12.94
CA TYR A 11 7.01 2.34 12.88
C TYR A 11 6.70 2.03 11.42
N GLY A 12 7.16 0.88 10.93
CA GLY A 12 6.74 0.37 9.62
C GLY A 12 5.28 -0.07 9.65
N VAL A 13 4.54 0.18 8.56
CA VAL A 13 3.22 -0.42 8.32
C VAL A 13 3.40 -1.52 7.27
N ILE A 14 2.89 -2.72 7.56
CA ILE A 14 2.97 -3.89 6.67
C ILE A 14 1.60 -4.55 6.55
N GLY A 15 1.37 -5.25 5.45
CA GLY A 15 0.12 -5.95 5.16
C GLY A 15 0.19 -6.71 3.84
N ASN A 16 -0.90 -7.38 3.48
CA ASN A 16 -1.02 -8.16 2.25
C ASN A 16 -1.74 -7.35 1.17
N ALA A 17 -1.16 -7.27 -0.03
CA ALA A 17 -1.79 -6.67 -1.20
C ALA A 17 -2.42 -7.75 -2.10
N THR A 18 -3.71 -7.59 -2.42
CA THR A 18 -4.41 -8.40 -3.42
C THR A 18 -4.93 -7.49 -4.54
N LEU A 19 -4.63 -7.84 -5.78
CA LEU A 19 -5.00 -7.09 -6.98
C LEU A 19 -5.95 -7.92 -7.84
N THR A 20 -7.07 -7.34 -8.26
CA THR A 20 -8.03 -7.96 -9.18
C THR A 20 -8.23 -7.06 -10.39
N ALA A 21 -7.64 -7.43 -11.54
CA ALA A 21 -7.72 -6.66 -12.77
C ALA A 21 -8.83 -7.19 -13.68
N ASP A 22 -9.69 -6.30 -14.15
CA ASP A 22 -10.62 -6.53 -15.25
C ASP A 22 -10.13 -5.75 -16.49
N PHE A 23 -9.49 -6.48 -17.40
CA PHE A 23 -8.97 -5.92 -18.65
C PHE A 23 -10.07 -5.58 -19.68
N ALA A 24 -11.32 -6.01 -19.48
CA ALA A 24 -12.43 -5.66 -20.36
C ALA A 24 -13.05 -4.31 -19.98
N SER A 25 -13.14 -4.02 -18.67
CA SER A 25 -13.58 -2.70 -18.16
C SER A 25 -12.42 -1.72 -17.96
N GLU A 26 -11.17 -2.17 -18.11
CA GLU A 26 -9.96 -1.37 -17.85
C GLU A 26 -9.90 -0.85 -16.40
N THR A 27 -10.34 -1.67 -15.44
CA THR A 27 -10.34 -1.34 -14.01
C THR A 27 -9.55 -2.35 -13.15
N LEU A 28 -9.03 -1.87 -12.03
CA LEU A 28 -8.30 -2.63 -11.04
C LEU A 28 -8.89 -2.38 -9.65
N ASP A 29 -9.18 -3.46 -8.92
CA ASP A 29 -9.43 -3.40 -7.49
C ASP A 29 -8.16 -3.78 -6.71
N VAL A 30 -7.79 -2.96 -5.72
CA VAL A 30 -6.68 -3.20 -4.81
C VAL A 30 -7.19 -3.31 -3.38
N ALA A 31 -6.87 -4.42 -2.72
CA ALA A 31 -7.18 -4.63 -1.31
C ALA A 31 -5.89 -4.80 -0.50
N PHE A 32 -5.73 -3.97 0.52
CA PHE A 32 -4.72 -4.13 1.56
C PHE A 32 -5.37 -4.71 2.80
N THR A 33 -4.97 -5.93 3.15
CA THR A 33 -5.54 -6.69 4.27
C THR A 33 -4.47 -7.07 5.27
N ASP A 34 -4.88 -7.46 6.48
CA ASP A 34 -3.95 -7.82 7.56
C ASP A 34 -2.92 -6.70 7.84
N VAL A 35 -3.39 -5.46 7.75
CA VAL A 35 -2.55 -4.28 7.90
C VAL A 35 -2.20 -4.10 9.36
N HIS A 36 -0.93 -3.98 9.68
CA HIS A 36 -0.47 -3.77 11.05
C HIS A 36 0.76 -2.87 11.11
N ARG A 37 0.85 -2.15 12.22
CA ARG A 37 2.06 -1.41 12.59
C ARG A 37 3.05 -2.41 13.18
N SER A 38 4.20 -2.58 12.52
CA SER A 38 5.33 -3.34 13.02
C SER A 38 5.82 -2.71 14.33
N PRO A 39 6.22 -3.52 15.32
CA PRO A 39 7.05 -3.03 16.42
C PRO A 39 8.25 -2.29 15.82
N GLY A 40 8.49 -1.04 16.23
CA GLY A 40 9.55 -0.20 15.66
C GLY A 40 10.94 -0.77 15.93
N LEU A 41 11.99 -0.14 15.40
CA LEU A 41 13.40 -0.56 15.57
C LEU A 41 13.88 -0.66 17.02
N LEU A 42 13.17 -0.02 17.97
CA LEU A 42 13.46 -0.05 19.40
C LEU A 42 12.53 -0.97 20.18
N ALA A 43 11.73 -1.77 19.49
CA ALA A 43 10.84 -2.73 20.12
C ALA A 43 11.62 -3.72 20.99
N THR A 44 11.08 -4.01 22.17
CA THR A 44 11.62 -5.02 23.06
C THR A 44 10.94 -6.36 22.82
N ASP A 45 11.58 -7.46 23.21
CA ASP A 45 10.97 -8.79 23.16
C ASP A 45 9.63 -8.78 23.91
N GLY A 46 8.53 -8.89 23.15
CA GLY A 46 7.16 -8.85 23.66
C GLY A 46 6.27 -7.76 23.07
N ASP A 47 6.82 -6.79 22.33
CA ASP A 47 5.99 -5.83 21.58
C ASP A 47 5.25 -6.53 20.44
N LEU A 48 3.91 -6.45 20.47
CA LEU A 48 3.05 -7.07 19.48
C LEU A 48 2.71 -6.08 18.35
N PRO A 49 2.51 -6.57 17.12
CA PRO A 49 1.94 -5.77 16.05
C PRO A 49 0.60 -5.14 16.47
N VAL A 50 0.42 -3.87 16.13
CA VAL A 50 -0.87 -3.19 16.37
C VAL A 50 -1.69 -3.26 15.08
N PRO A 51 -2.85 -3.93 15.08
CA PRO A 51 -3.68 -4.04 13.88
C PRO A 51 -4.21 -2.66 13.48
N LEU A 52 -4.23 -2.41 12.19
CA LEU A 52 -4.86 -1.28 11.54
C LEU A 52 -6.04 -1.81 10.70
N ALA A 53 -7.01 -0.96 10.41
CA ALA A 53 -8.12 -1.38 9.56
C ALA A 53 -7.64 -1.60 8.12
N ASP A 54 -8.24 -2.57 7.43
CA ASP A 54 -8.01 -2.84 6.01
C ASP A 54 -8.34 -1.62 5.13
N MET A 55 -7.75 -1.57 3.94
CA MET A 55 -7.92 -0.49 2.97
C MET A 55 -8.25 -1.06 1.60
N ARG A 56 -9.07 -0.33 0.83
CA ARG A 56 -9.49 -0.71 -0.51
C ARG A 56 -9.44 0.48 -1.45
N PHE A 57 -9.08 0.18 -2.68
CA PHE A 57 -9.10 1.09 -3.82
C PHE A 57 -9.90 0.35 -4.88
N ASP A 58 -11.15 0.74 -5.08
CA ASP A 58 -12.07 0.04 -5.98
C ASP A 58 -12.18 0.84 -7.30
N ASP A 59 -12.29 0.11 -8.41
CA ASP A 59 -12.42 0.64 -9.77
C ASP A 59 -11.30 1.60 -10.20
N VAL A 60 -10.04 1.32 -9.82
CA VAL A 60 -8.86 2.12 -10.21
C VAL A 60 -8.66 1.99 -11.73
N PRO A 61 -8.63 3.09 -12.50
CA PRO A 61 -8.43 3.03 -13.94
C PRO A 61 -7.07 2.43 -14.31
N MET A 62 -7.08 1.60 -15.35
CA MET A 62 -5.88 1.07 -15.99
C MET A 62 -5.78 1.65 -17.40
N SER A 63 -4.59 2.10 -17.78
CA SER A 63 -4.35 2.53 -19.15
C SER A 63 -3.82 1.39 -20.03
N SER A 64 -3.95 1.57 -21.34
CA SER A 64 -3.42 0.63 -22.33
C SER A 64 -1.88 0.54 -22.38
N ASP A 65 -1.15 1.55 -21.89
CA ASP A 65 0.31 1.52 -21.72
C ASP A 65 0.75 0.89 -20.39
N GLY A 66 -0.20 0.47 -19.56
CA GLY A 66 0.03 -0.31 -18.36
C GLY A 66 0.19 0.49 -17.07
N LEU A 67 -0.09 1.79 -17.12
CA LEU A 67 -0.22 2.67 -15.97
C LEU A 67 -1.50 2.35 -15.19
N ILE A 68 -1.41 2.40 -13.87
CA ILE A 68 -2.52 2.31 -12.93
C ILE A 68 -2.50 3.62 -12.14
N GLU A 69 -3.51 4.47 -12.28
CA GLU A 69 -3.53 5.77 -11.60
C GLU A 69 -4.94 6.18 -11.22
N ASP A 70 -5.15 6.54 -9.95
CA ASP A 70 -6.35 7.22 -9.48
C ASP A 70 -6.01 8.17 -8.34
N GLU A 71 -6.51 9.40 -8.43
CA GLU A 71 -6.39 10.41 -7.39
C GLU A 71 -7.81 10.85 -6.99
N ARG A 72 -8.17 10.57 -5.74
CA ARG A 72 -9.43 11.00 -5.14
C ARG A 72 -9.15 11.99 -4.03
N ALA A 73 -9.43 13.26 -4.33
CA ALA A 73 -9.14 14.37 -3.43
C ALA A 73 -9.69 14.14 -2.01
N GLY A 74 -8.78 14.11 -1.02
CA GLY A 74 -9.12 13.90 0.39
C GLY A 74 -9.39 12.44 0.80
N GLU A 75 -9.37 11.51 -0.15
CA GLU A 75 -9.53 10.08 0.11
C GLU A 75 -8.20 9.34 -0.04
N PHE A 76 -7.67 9.28 -1.25
CA PHE A 76 -6.45 8.54 -1.56
C PHE A 76 -5.80 8.97 -2.88
N ASN A 77 -4.57 8.50 -3.07
CA ASN A 77 -3.84 8.50 -4.34
C ASN A 77 -3.21 7.11 -4.53
N ILE A 78 -3.26 6.56 -5.73
CA ILE A 78 -2.57 5.32 -6.08
C ILE A 78 -1.93 5.46 -7.45
N LEU A 79 -0.67 5.05 -7.55
CA LEU A 79 0.12 5.06 -8.78
C LEU A 79 0.88 3.74 -8.89
N GLY A 80 0.68 3.00 -9.97
CA GLY A 80 1.32 1.72 -10.20
C GLY A 80 1.54 1.41 -11.68
N HIS A 81 2.14 0.26 -11.94
CA HIS A 81 2.42 -0.21 -13.28
C HIS A 81 2.42 -1.74 -13.34
N TRP A 82 2.09 -2.30 -14.52
CA TRP A 82 2.28 -3.71 -14.84
C TRP A 82 3.73 -4.02 -15.26
N TYR A 83 4.26 -5.17 -14.85
CA TYR A 83 5.60 -5.63 -15.18
C TYR A 83 5.60 -7.05 -15.74
N GLY A 84 6.65 -7.34 -16.53
CA GLY A 84 6.88 -8.65 -17.17
C GLY A 84 5.94 -8.96 -18.35
N PRO A 85 6.22 -10.03 -19.11
CA PRO A 85 5.38 -10.44 -20.23
C PRO A 85 3.95 -10.75 -19.78
N ASN A 86 2.94 -10.26 -20.51
CA ASN A 86 1.51 -10.49 -20.20
C ASN A 86 1.08 -10.04 -18.79
N HIS A 87 1.72 -8.99 -18.25
CA HIS A 87 1.36 -8.39 -16.95
C HIS A 87 1.41 -9.41 -15.80
N VAL A 88 2.50 -10.17 -15.71
CA VAL A 88 2.69 -11.20 -14.67
C VAL A 88 2.93 -10.62 -13.28
N GLU A 89 3.31 -9.35 -13.20
CA GLU A 89 3.55 -8.63 -11.96
C GLU A 89 2.93 -7.23 -12.01
N ALA A 90 2.61 -6.67 -10.85
CA ALA A 90 2.24 -5.27 -10.67
C ALA A 90 2.91 -4.71 -9.42
N GLY A 91 3.17 -3.41 -9.43
CA GLY A 91 3.68 -2.71 -8.26
C GLY A 91 3.50 -1.22 -8.36
N GLY A 92 3.57 -0.55 -7.22
CA GLY A 92 3.29 0.88 -7.16
C GLY A 92 3.42 1.47 -5.76
N ILE A 93 2.95 2.70 -5.64
CA ILE A 93 2.84 3.47 -4.41
C ILE A 93 1.40 3.91 -4.18
N PHE A 94 1.07 4.18 -2.93
CA PHE A 94 -0.24 4.71 -2.56
C PHE A 94 -0.13 5.65 -1.36
N GLU A 95 -1.13 6.52 -1.25
CA GLU A 95 -1.39 7.38 -0.11
C GLU A 95 -2.87 7.26 0.26
N HIS A 96 -3.18 7.07 1.53
CA HIS A 96 -4.55 7.07 2.03
C HIS A 96 -4.73 8.23 3.02
N TYR A 97 -5.25 9.36 2.53
CA TYR A 97 -5.35 10.61 3.27
C TYR A 97 -6.21 10.49 4.53
N GLY A 98 -7.31 9.74 4.46
CA GLY A 98 -8.18 9.50 5.62
C GLY A 98 -7.53 8.70 6.76
N ARG A 99 -6.35 8.11 6.54
CA ARG A 99 -5.66 7.22 7.49
C ARG A 99 -4.23 7.64 7.79
N ASP A 100 -3.71 8.65 7.10
CA ASP A 100 -2.31 9.09 7.19
C ASP A 100 -1.33 7.92 6.97
N ILE A 101 -1.61 7.09 5.96
CA ILE A 101 -0.77 5.95 5.57
C ILE A 101 -0.30 6.18 4.13
N SER A 102 1.00 6.11 3.92
CA SER A 102 1.61 6.00 2.60
C SER A 102 2.49 4.77 2.55
N GLY A 103 2.62 4.18 1.36
CA GLY A 103 3.37 2.94 1.20
C GLY A 103 3.58 2.52 -0.24
N SER A 104 4.21 1.37 -0.40
CA SER A 104 4.41 0.70 -1.68
C SER A 104 3.75 -0.67 -1.67
N PHE A 105 3.39 -1.16 -2.84
CA PHE A 105 2.80 -2.48 -3.01
C PHE A 105 3.45 -3.22 -4.19
N GLY A 106 3.35 -4.54 -4.14
CA GLY A 106 3.74 -5.44 -5.22
C GLY A 106 2.91 -6.72 -5.16
N ALA A 107 2.54 -7.24 -6.32
CA ALA A 107 1.82 -8.50 -6.45
C ALA A 107 2.24 -9.24 -7.72
N SER A 108 2.18 -10.57 -7.66
CA SER A 108 2.42 -11.46 -8.79
C SER A 108 1.14 -12.22 -9.13
N ARG A 109 0.93 -12.48 -10.42
CA ARG A 109 -0.21 -13.24 -10.92
C ARG A 109 -0.15 -14.69 -10.42
N GLN A 110 -1.30 -15.22 -9.96
CA GLN A 110 -1.49 -16.63 -9.60
C GLN A 110 -1.89 -17.49 -10.81
#